data_AF-A0A944HH43-F1
#
_entry.id   AF-A0A944HH43-F1
#
_cell.length_a   1.000
_cell.length_b   1.000
_cell.length_c   1.000
_cell.angle_alpha   90.00
_cell.angle_beta   90.00
_cell.angle_gamma   90.00
#
_symmetry.space_group_name_H-M   'P 1'
#
loop_
_entity.id
_entity.type
_entity.pdbx_description
1 polymer ?
#
loop_
_entity_poly.entity_id
_entity_poly.type
_entity_poly.pdbx_seq_one_letter_code
_entity_poly.pdbx_strand_id
1 'polypeptide(L)'
;MARLAIRGEELIVELAWWEKIAARRGDVRVPLAAVEKVTVEASWWRVLRGSPGRGAWIPDVLCLGVRERAGVRDFVAIHPRQGSVACVDLHPASAPFARIAVSDRVPRTTAADVRTALSRRRSADAADAGTDAVGTDPGHVPDPPAGKLGWRPGRSPLPWPPVSS
;
A
#
# COMPACT_ATOMS: atom_id res chain seq x y z
N MET A 1 8.61 10.88 -20.29
CA MET A 1 8.00 11.68 -19.25
C MET A 1 7.27 10.68 -18.38
N ALA A 2 7.49 10.77 -17.08
CA ALA A 2 6.91 9.87 -16.12
C ALA A 2 5.38 9.89 -16.24
N ARG A 3 4.75 8.72 -16.28
CA ARG A 3 3.30 8.58 -16.22
C ARG A 3 2.94 7.37 -15.37
N LEU A 4 1.78 7.44 -14.72
CA LEU A 4 1.21 6.30 -14.04
C LEU A 4 0.30 5.55 -15.02
N ALA A 5 0.53 4.25 -15.17
CA ALA A 5 -0.25 3.37 -16.03
C ALA A 5 -0.66 2.12 -15.26
N ILE A 6 -1.87 1.65 -15.49
CA ILE A 6 -2.37 0.40 -14.91
C ILE A 6 -2.26 -0.69 -15.97
N ARG A 7 -1.62 -1.80 -15.65
CA ARG A 7 -1.47 -2.96 -16.52
C ARG A 7 -1.89 -4.20 -15.75
N GLY A 8 -3.09 -4.70 -16.04
CA GLY A 8 -3.69 -5.80 -15.27
C GLY A 8 -3.81 -5.42 -13.80
N GLU A 9 -3.11 -6.16 -12.93
CA GLU A 9 -3.07 -5.94 -11.49
C GLU A 9 -1.83 -5.18 -11.01
N GLU A 10 -1.06 -4.60 -11.92
CA GLU A 10 0.10 -3.78 -11.59
C GLU A 10 -0.15 -2.30 -11.88
N LEU A 11 0.29 -1.46 -10.94
CA LEU A 11 0.48 -0.03 -11.17
C LEU A 11 1.95 0.19 -11.57
N ILE A 12 2.14 0.77 -12.75
CA ILE A 12 3.45 1.01 -13.35
C ILE A 12 3.69 2.51 -13.43
N VAL A 13 4.83 2.95 -12.88
CA VAL A 13 5.40 4.25 -13.19
C VAL A 13 6.29 4.07 -14.41
N GLU A 14 5.76 4.42 -15.57
CA GLU A 14 6.50 4.39 -16.82
C GLU A 14 7.37 5.64 -16.90
N LEU A 15 8.69 5.47 -16.95
CA LEU A 15 9.67 6.54 -17.10
C LEU A 15 10.10 6.64 -18.57
N ALA A 16 10.33 7.85 -19.09
CA ALA A 16 11.07 7.98 -20.34
C ALA A 16 12.50 7.48 -20.17
N TRP A 17 13.10 7.12 -21.30
CA TRP A 17 14.48 6.67 -21.36
C TRP A 17 15.47 7.61 -20.64
N TRP A 18 15.38 8.92 -20.85
CA TRP A 18 16.25 9.88 -20.17
C TRP A 18 15.99 9.95 -18.66
N GLU A 19 14.73 9.78 -18.22
CA GLU A 19 14.37 9.71 -16.80
C GLU A 19 14.93 8.44 -16.17
N LYS A 20 14.94 7.33 -16.89
CA LYS A 20 15.56 6.09 -16.40
C LYS A 20 17.06 6.28 -16.11
N ILE A 21 17.73 7.01 -16.98
CA ILE A 21 19.15 7.36 -16.80
C ILE A 21 19.32 8.30 -15.59
N ALA A 22 18.50 9.35 -15.49
CA ALA A 22 18.56 10.32 -14.40
C ALA A 22 18.22 9.71 -13.02
N ALA A 23 17.25 8.80 -12.94
CA ALA A 23 16.91 8.05 -11.72
C ALA A 23 17.92 6.95 -11.42
N ARG A 24 18.75 6.59 -12.40
CA ARG A 24 19.55 5.36 -12.42
C ARG A 24 18.68 4.13 -12.12
N ARG A 25 17.45 4.11 -12.65
CA ARG A 25 16.45 3.08 -12.40
C ARG A 25 15.52 2.92 -13.60
N GLY A 26 15.04 1.69 -13.83
CA GLY A 26 13.97 1.42 -14.79
C GLY A 26 12.58 1.83 -14.31
N ASP A 27 11.55 1.34 -15.01
CA ASP A 27 10.15 1.55 -14.62
C ASP A 27 9.87 0.95 -13.25
N VAL A 28 9.03 1.62 -12.45
CA VAL A 28 8.65 1.13 -11.12
C VAL A 28 7.33 0.39 -11.23
N ARG A 29 7.34 -0.91 -10.97
CA ARG A 29 6.14 -1.74 -10.91
C ARG A 29 5.79 -2.03 -9.46
N VAL A 30 4.54 -1.80 -9.10
CA VAL A 30 3.99 -2.16 -7.80
C VAL A 30 2.65 -2.85 -7.99
N PRO A 31 2.33 -3.89 -7.20
CA PRO A 31 1.00 -4.50 -7.24
C PRO A 31 -0.06 -3.46 -6.87
N LEU A 32 -1.19 -3.44 -7.58
CA LEU A 32 -2.36 -2.66 -7.17
C LEU A 32 -2.85 -3.05 -5.77
N ALA A 33 -2.61 -4.31 -5.36
CA ALA A 33 -2.83 -4.80 -4.01
C ALA A 33 -2.04 -4.03 -2.94
N ALA A 34 -0.85 -3.54 -3.30
CA ALA A 34 -0.01 -2.79 -2.39
C ALA A 34 -0.46 -1.33 -2.26
N VAL A 35 -1.36 -0.85 -3.12
CA VAL A 35 -1.77 0.57 -3.11
C VAL A 35 -2.88 0.79 -2.08
N GLU A 36 -2.57 1.58 -1.06
CA GLU A 36 -3.51 1.92 0.00
C GLU A 36 -4.41 3.09 -0.42
N LYS A 37 -3.76 4.14 -0.95
CA LYS A 37 -4.41 5.42 -1.23
C LYS A 37 -3.71 6.14 -2.38
N VAL A 38 -4.51 6.89 -3.14
CA VAL A 38 -4.00 7.84 -4.13
C VAL A 38 -4.55 9.23 -3.85
N THR A 39 -3.68 10.22 -3.84
CA THR A 39 -4.02 11.64 -3.69
C THR A 39 -3.38 12.45 -4.81
N VAL A 40 -3.94 13.63 -5.06
CA VAL A 40 -3.33 14.62 -5.96
C VAL A 40 -2.98 15.84 -5.12
N GLU A 41 -1.71 16.17 -5.09
CA GLU A 41 -1.21 17.35 -4.39
C GLU A 41 -0.94 18.47 -5.41
N ALA A 42 -1.42 19.68 -5.12
CA ALA A 42 -1.21 20.83 -6.00
C ALA A 42 0.23 21.36 -5.91
N SER A 43 0.84 21.24 -4.74
CA SER A 43 2.16 21.75 -4.41
C SER A 43 3.21 20.65 -4.43
N TRP A 44 4.03 20.60 -5.48
CA TRP A 44 5.07 19.57 -5.64
C TRP A 44 6.10 19.54 -4.49
N TRP A 45 6.34 20.66 -3.82
CA TRP A 45 7.28 20.70 -2.69
C TRP A 45 6.73 20.00 -1.44
N ARG A 46 5.40 19.91 -1.27
CA ARG A 46 4.78 19.26 -0.09
C ARG A 46 4.95 17.75 -0.09
N VAL A 47 5.15 17.17 -1.28
CA VAL A 47 5.30 15.72 -1.43
C VAL A 47 6.75 15.27 -1.26
N LEU A 48 7.70 16.20 -1.34
CA LEU A 48 9.11 15.94 -1.08
C LEU A 48 9.33 15.80 0.43
N ARG A 49 9.47 14.56 0.88
CA ARG A 49 9.77 14.20 2.27
C ARG A 49 11.11 13.48 2.36
N GLY A 50 11.73 13.52 3.54
CA GLY A 50 13.00 12.84 3.79
C GLY A 50 14.18 13.51 3.10
N SER A 51 15.32 12.83 3.09
CA SER A 51 16.56 13.31 2.50
C SER A 51 16.68 12.87 1.04
N PRO A 52 17.21 13.71 0.14
CA PRO A 52 17.49 13.32 -1.24
C PRO A 52 18.54 12.19 -1.25
N GLY A 53 18.16 11.03 -1.79
CA GLY A 53 19.03 9.89 -1.97
C GLY A 53 19.56 9.80 -3.40
N ARG A 54 19.63 8.59 -3.94
CA ARG A 54 20.10 8.33 -5.31
C ARG A 54 19.13 8.92 -6.34
N GLY A 55 19.65 9.71 -7.29
CA GLY A 55 18.89 10.28 -8.40
C GLY A 55 19.39 11.64 -8.85
N ALA A 56 18.60 12.32 -9.66
CA ALA A 56 18.81 13.69 -10.10
C ALA A 56 17.95 14.67 -9.30
N TRP A 57 18.60 15.62 -8.63
CA TRP A 57 17.97 16.65 -7.81
C TRP A 57 18.42 18.02 -8.29
N ILE A 58 17.64 18.60 -9.20
CA ILE A 58 17.89 19.93 -9.75
C ILE A 58 16.72 20.82 -9.29
N PRO A 59 16.97 21.78 -8.39
CA PRO A 59 15.94 22.71 -7.91
C PRO A 59 15.17 23.33 -9.08
N ASP A 60 13.84 23.40 -8.95
CA ASP A 60 12.89 23.97 -9.93
C ASP A 60 12.85 23.31 -11.34
N VAL A 61 13.76 22.38 -11.63
CA VAL A 61 13.84 21.70 -12.92
C VAL A 61 13.33 20.27 -12.83
N LEU A 62 13.89 19.49 -11.89
CA LEU A 62 13.65 18.04 -11.83
C LEU A 62 14.00 17.47 -10.44
N CYS A 63 13.08 16.69 -9.89
CA CYS A 63 13.30 15.91 -8.67
C CYS A 63 12.99 14.45 -8.99
N LEU A 64 14.02 13.66 -9.29
CA LEU A 64 13.84 12.32 -9.83
C LEU A 64 14.80 11.31 -9.20
N GLY A 65 14.28 10.38 -8.42
CA GLY A 65 15.09 9.42 -7.68
C GLY A 65 14.37 8.83 -6.47
N VAL A 66 15.16 8.23 -5.58
CA VAL A 66 14.68 7.68 -4.31
C VAL A 66 15.05 8.63 -3.18
N ARG A 67 14.08 8.95 -2.33
CA ARG A 67 14.28 9.65 -1.06
C ARG A 67 14.14 8.66 0.07
N GLU A 68 14.86 8.92 1.15
CA GLU A 68 14.81 8.06 2.33
C GLU A 68 14.53 8.87 3.58
N ARG A 69 13.72 8.31 4.47
CA ARG A 69 13.45 8.84 5.80
C ARG A 69 13.37 7.67 6.78
N ALA A 70 14.33 7.59 7.71
CA ALA A 70 14.32 6.60 8.79
C ALA A 70 14.12 5.15 8.29
N GLY A 71 14.83 4.75 7.21
CA GLY A 71 14.71 3.43 6.59
C GLY A 71 13.51 3.24 5.65
N VAL A 72 12.59 4.21 5.61
CA VAL A 72 11.47 4.23 4.67
C VAL A 72 11.89 4.89 3.36
N ARG A 73 11.64 4.22 2.24
CA ARG A 73 12.02 4.69 0.89
C ARG A 73 10.80 5.21 0.14
N ASP A 74 10.94 6.39 -0.44
CA ASP A 74 9.95 7.02 -1.31
C ASP A 74 10.54 7.17 -2.71
N PHE A 75 9.78 6.81 -3.74
CA PHE A 75 10.15 7.08 -5.12
C PHE A 75 9.54 8.38 -5.59
N VAL A 76 10.34 9.22 -6.24
CA VAL A 76 9.93 10.55 -6.71
C VAL A 76 10.31 10.70 -8.18
N ALA A 77 9.35 11.12 -8.99
CA ALA A 77 9.55 11.51 -10.39
C ALA A 77 8.74 12.79 -10.65
N ILE A 78 9.24 13.90 -10.12
CA ILE A 78 8.56 15.19 -10.10
C ILE A 78 9.25 16.18 -11.01
N HIS A 79 8.45 16.91 -11.75
CA HIS A 79 8.86 18.03 -12.58
C HIS A 79 8.12 19.29 -12.09
N PRO A 80 8.78 20.16 -11.31
CA PRO A 80 8.17 21.33 -10.68
C PRO A 80 7.32 22.20 -11.61
N ARG A 81 7.76 22.34 -12.87
CA ARG A 81 7.10 23.19 -13.89
C ARG A 81 5.76 22.64 -14.40
N GLN A 82 5.38 21.42 -14.04
CA GLN A 82 4.17 20.76 -14.53
C GLN A 82 3.00 20.86 -13.55
N GLY A 83 3.24 21.39 -12.35
CA GLY A 83 2.20 21.64 -11.36
C GLY A 83 1.92 20.43 -10.48
N SER A 84 0.68 19.93 -10.53
CA SER A 84 0.18 18.92 -9.58
C SER A 84 0.86 17.56 -9.71
N VAL A 85 0.95 16.87 -8.58
CA VAL A 85 1.65 15.59 -8.42
C VAL A 85 0.66 14.53 -7.94
N ALA A 86 0.65 13.37 -8.58
CA ALA A 86 -0.05 12.20 -8.07
C ALA A 86 0.82 11.51 -7.01
N CYS A 87 0.27 11.33 -5.82
CA CYS A 87 0.89 10.58 -4.73
C CYS A 87 0.17 9.27 -4.52
N VAL A 88 0.93 8.19 -4.48
CA VAL A 88 0.46 6.83 -4.26
C VAL A 88 1.11 6.33 -2.98
N ASP A 89 0.28 6.10 -1.96
CA ASP A 89 0.70 5.49 -0.70
C ASP A 89 0.62 3.96 -0.85
N LEU A 90 1.68 3.29 -0.40
CA LEU A 90 1.87 1.86 -0.56
C LEU A 90 2.05 1.18 0.79
N HIS A 91 1.47 -0.01 0.91
CA HIS A 91 1.63 -0.86 2.07
C HIS A 91 3.06 -1.40 2.15
N PRO A 92 3.79 -1.21 3.25
CA PRO A 92 5.23 -1.48 3.36
C PRO A 92 5.59 -2.97 3.23
N ALA A 93 4.65 -3.89 3.52
CA ALA A 93 4.90 -5.32 3.35
C ALA A 93 4.80 -5.80 1.90
N SER A 94 4.22 -4.99 1.00
CA SER A 94 3.83 -5.41 -0.36
C SER A 94 4.57 -4.64 -1.46
N ALA A 95 5.35 -3.62 -1.10
CA ALA A 95 6.12 -2.83 -2.05
C ALA A 95 7.47 -2.36 -1.47
N PRO A 96 8.51 -2.16 -2.31
CA PRO A 96 9.82 -1.70 -1.86
C PRO A 96 9.84 -0.22 -1.45
N PHE A 97 8.76 0.51 -1.69
CA PHE A 97 8.57 1.92 -1.40
C PHE A 97 7.31 2.10 -0.55
N ALA A 98 7.33 3.06 0.38
CA ALA A 98 6.12 3.45 1.10
C ALA A 98 5.28 4.48 0.34
N ARG A 99 5.93 5.28 -0.51
CA ARG A 99 5.24 6.28 -1.34
C ARG A 99 5.88 6.41 -2.72
N ILE A 100 5.03 6.63 -3.73
CA ILE A 100 5.44 7.05 -5.07
C ILE A 100 4.81 8.41 -5.37
N ALA A 101 5.61 9.41 -5.71
CA ALA A 101 5.15 10.74 -6.13
C ALA A 101 5.57 11.01 -7.59
N VAL A 102 4.60 11.23 -8.48
CA VAL A 102 4.83 11.38 -9.92
C VAL A 102 4.12 12.62 -10.47
N SER A 103 4.86 13.46 -11.18
CA SER A 103 4.26 14.50 -12.02
C SER A 103 3.71 13.85 -13.29
N ASP A 104 2.40 13.89 -13.44
CA ASP A 104 1.68 13.44 -14.63
C ASP A 104 1.16 14.67 -15.39
N ARG A 105 0.94 14.58 -16.70
CA ARG A 105 0.26 15.63 -17.48
C ARG A 105 -1.21 15.76 -17.11
N VAL A 106 -1.85 14.67 -16.69
CA VAL A 106 -3.28 14.63 -16.33
C VAL A 106 -3.51 13.98 -14.95
N PRO A 107 -2.89 14.50 -13.88
CA PRO A 107 -2.78 13.78 -12.60
C PRO A 107 -4.13 13.53 -11.93
N ARG A 108 -5.13 14.38 -12.15
CA ARG A 108 -6.50 14.16 -11.65
C ARG A 108 -7.19 12.98 -12.32
N THR A 109 -7.07 12.89 -13.64
CA THR A 109 -7.62 11.78 -14.43
C THR A 109 -6.91 10.50 -14.05
N THR A 110 -5.57 10.49 -14.04
CA THR A 110 -4.81 9.31 -13.66
C THR A 110 -5.12 8.84 -12.24
N ALA A 111 -5.23 9.77 -11.28
CA ALA A 111 -5.63 9.41 -9.92
C ALA A 111 -7.08 8.90 -9.83
N ALA A 112 -8.00 9.37 -10.68
CA ALA A 112 -9.35 8.83 -10.77
C ALA A 112 -9.35 7.40 -11.34
N ASP A 113 -8.53 7.13 -12.34
CA ASP A 113 -8.38 5.80 -12.94
C ASP A 113 -7.82 4.79 -11.94
N VAL A 114 -6.78 5.18 -11.20
CA VAL A 114 -6.22 4.33 -10.13
C VAL A 114 -7.23 4.08 -9.04
N ARG A 115 -7.97 5.10 -8.58
CA ARG A 115 -9.04 4.91 -7.58
C ARG A 115 -10.13 3.95 -8.09
N THR A 116 -10.53 4.08 -9.35
CA THR A 116 -11.53 3.20 -9.97
C THR A 116 -11.05 1.76 -10.07
N ALA A 117 -9.76 1.54 -10.37
CA ALA A 117 -9.16 0.21 -10.37
C ALA A 117 -9.11 -0.40 -8.95
N LEU A 118 -8.76 0.40 -7.94
CA LEU A 118 -8.72 -0.05 -6.54
C LEU A 118 -10.11 -0.45 -6.04
N SER A 119 -11.14 0.33 -6.35
CA SER A 119 -12.53 0.00 -5.99
C SER A 119 -12.96 -1.32 -6.62
N ARG A 120 -12.69 -1.53 -7.92
CA ARG A 120 -13.00 -2.78 -8.60
C ARG A 120 -12.30 -3.98 -7.96
N ARG A 121 -11.02 -3.85 -7.64
CA ARG A 121 -10.24 -4.90 -6.98
C ARG A 121 -10.81 -5.26 -5.60
N ARG A 122 -11.11 -4.26 -4.76
CA ARG A 122 -11.72 -4.50 -3.44
C ARG A 122 -13.07 -5.19 -3.54
N SER A 123 -13.88 -4.87 -4.55
CA SER A 123 -15.14 -5.56 -4.79
C SER A 123 -14.95 -7.01 -5.22
N ALA A 124 -13.91 -7.32 -6.01
CA ALA A 124 -13.56 -8.69 -6.38
C ALA A 124 -13.05 -9.48 -5.17
N ASP A 125 -12.13 -8.91 -4.38
CA ASP A 125 -11.63 -9.52 -3.14
C ASP A 125 -12.78 -9.83 -2.15
N ALA A 126 -13.79 -8.96 -2.05
CA ALA A 126 -14.97 -9.18 -1.20
C ALA A 126 -15.92 -10.27 -1.73
N ALA A 127 -16.05 -10.41 -3.05
CA ALA A 127 -16.87 -11.47 -3.65
C ALA A 127 -16.22 -12.85 -3.46
N ASP A 128 -14.89 -12.92 -3.54
CA ASP A 128 -14.12 -14.15 -3.30
C ASP A 128 -14.24 -14.60 -1.84
N ALA A 129 -14.07 -13.68 -0.89
CA ALA A 129 -14.22 -13.95 0.54
C ALA A 129 -15.64 -14.42 0.94
N GLY A 130 -16.68 -13.98 0.21
CA GLY A 130 -18.06 -14.44 0.41
C GLY A 130 -18.32 -15.84 -0.14
N THR A 131 -17.50 -16.30 -1.09
CA THR A 131 -17.63 -17.63 -1.71
C THR A 131 -17.02 -18.71 -0.82
N ASP A 132 -15.93 -18.40 -0.11
CA ASP A 132 -15.29 -19.31 0.86
C ASP A 132 -16.12 -19.52 2.15
N ALA A 133 -17.09 -18.64 2.42
CA ALA A 133 -17.97 -18.76 3.60
C ALA A 133 -19.14 -19.75 3.40
N VAL A 134 -19.42 -20.19 2.17
CA VAL A 134 -20.46 -21.19 1.86
C VAL A 134 -19.86 -22.60 1.91
N GLY A 135 -19.41 -23.01 3.10
CA GLY A 135 -18.86 -24.34 3.35
C GLY A 135 -19.14 -24.90 4.75
N THR A 136 -19.91 -24.19 5.59
CA THR A 136 -20.34 -24.73 6.89
C THR A 136 -21.78 -25.19 6.77
N ASP A 137 -21.96 -26.50 6.57
CA ASP A 137 -23.23 -27.21 6.70
C ASP A 137 -23.81 -27.02 8.11
N PRO A 138 -24.99 -26.37 8.28
CA PRO A 138 -25.67 -26.29 9.56
C PRO A 138 -26.58 -27.51 9.73
N GLY A 139 -25.99 -28.70 9.87
CA GLY A 139 -26.75 -29.95 9.88
C GLY A 139 -26.36 -30.99 10.94
N HIS A 140 -25.18 -30.88 11.57
CA HIS A 140 -24.74 -31.91 12.52
C HIS A 140 -24.95 -31.48 13.98
N VAL A 141 -26.08 -31.92 14.55
CA VAL A 141 -26.29 -31.93 16.01
C VAL A 141 -25.73 -33.25 16.54
N PRO A 142 -24.61 -33.27 17.30
CA PRO A 142 -24.21 -34.48 17.98
C PRO A 142 -25.11 -34.75 19.19
N ASP A 143 -25.65 -35.96 19.29
CA ASP A 143 -26.38 -36.44 20.46
C ASP A 143 -25.52 -36.37 21.73
N PRO A 144 -26.07 -35.97 22.89
CA PRO A 144 -25.34 -35.99 24.14
C PRO A 144 -25.21 -37.43 24.68
N PRO A 145 -24.01 -37.88 25.10
CA PRO A 145 -23.88 -39.19 25.75
C PRO A 145 -24.49 -39.16 27.17
N ALA A 146 -25.23 -40.24 27.46
CA ALA A 146 -25.88 -40.48 28.74
C ALA A 146 -24.89 -40.90 29.84
N GLY A 147 -25.07 -40.34 31.04
CA GLY A 147 -24.48 -40.78 32.32
C GLY A 147 -23.07 -40.23 32.62
N LYS A 148 -22.68 -39.85 33.83
CA LYS A 148 -23.22 -40.07 35.18
C LYS A 148 -22.90 -38.87 36.08
N LEU A 149 -23.78 -38.63 37.06
CA LEU A 149 -23.52 -37.76 38.20
C LEU A 149 -22.28 -38.24 38.97
N GLY A 150 -21.39 -37.30 39.27
CA GLY A 150 -20.30 -37.44 40.23
C GLY A 150 -20.00 -36.10 40.90
N TRP A 151 -20.63 -35.86 42.05
CA TRP A 151 -20.21 -34.94 43.13
C TRP A 151 -18.72 -35.22 43.49
N ARG A 152 -17.82 -34.36 44.00
CA ARG A 152 -17.81 -33.01 44.61
C ARG A 152 -16.30 -32.64 44.89
N PRO A 153 -15.91 -31.77 45.84
CA PRO A 153 -15.87 -30.30 45.86
C PRO A 153 -14.43 -29.69 46.01
N GLY A 154 -14.30 -28.38 45.81
CA GLY A 154 -13.36 -27.55 46.60
C GLY A 154 -11.95 -27.31 46.04
N ARG A 155 -11.72 -26.08 45.54
CA ARG A 155 -10.65 -25.18 46.00
C ARG A 155 -10.73 -23.84 45.26
N SER A 156 -11.09 -22.80 46.01
CA SER A 156 -10.93 -21.39 45.66
C SER A 156 -9.44 -20.99 45.57
N PRO A 157 -9.12 -19.82 44.98
CA PRO A 157 -7.93 -19.58 44.16
C PRO A 157 -6.72 -19.10 44.96
N LEU A 158 -5.52 -19.23 44.38
CA LEU A 158 -4.32 -18.54 44.87
C LEU A 158 -3.76 -17.56 43.82
N PRO A 159 -3.16 -16.44 44.28
CA PRO A 159 -2.91 -15.24 43.50
C PRO A 159 -1.56 -15.22 42.77
N TRP A 160 -1.44 -14.31 41.80
CA TRP A 160 -0.23 -14.08 40.99
C TRP A 160 0.94 -13.48 41.82
N PRO A 161 2.20 -13.80 41.49
CA PRO A 161 3.37 -13.12 42.07
C PRO A 161 3.65 -11.75 41.39
N PRO A 162 4.27 -10.79 42.11
CA PRO A 162 4.54 -9.45 41.61
C PRO A 162 5.78 -9.35 40.72
N VAL A 163 5.75 -8.34 39.84
CA VAL A 163 6.84 -7.82 39.00
C VAL A 163 7.91 -7.13 39.86
N SER A 164 9.18 -7.45 39.63
CA SER A 164 10.33 -6.72 40.17
C SER A 164 10.88 -5.75 39.12
N SER A 165 11.05 -4.50 39.52
CA SER A 165 11.96 -3.50 38.92
C SER A 165 13.38 -3.69 39.43
#